data_AF-A0A7R9DSH2-F1
#
_entry.id   AF-A0A7R9DSH2-F1
#
_cell.length_a   1.000
_cell.length_b   1.000
_cell.length_c   1.000
_cell.angle_alpha   90.00
_cell.angle_beta   90.00
_cell.angle_gamma   90.00
#
_symmetry.space_group_name_H-M   'P 1'
#
loop_
_entity.id
_entity.type
_entity.pdbx_description
1 polymer ?
#
loop_
_entity_poly.entity_id
_entity_poly.type
_entity_poly.pdbx_seq_one_letter_code
_entity_poly.pdbx_strand_id
1 'polypeptide(L)'
;MTPGYLIDSIIGTFQAPVCPGQICLGSVMAIPGRGTSEPRPLEQVLGQARKLIEQYYATLKQGSDSFDDRFKQVELEVSTTGTYILTKSELLFGAKQAWRNS
;
A
#
# COMPACT_ATOMS: atom_id res chain seq x y z
N MET A 1 37.57 -13.86 -1.71
CA MET A 1 36.11 -13.75 -1.70
C MET A 1 35.74 -12.83 -0.55
N THR A 2 35.34 -11.59 -0.84
CA THR A 2 34.75 -10.72 0.18
C THR A 2 33.32 -11.20 0.46
N PRO A 3 32.88 -11.33 1.72
CA PRO A 3 31.49 -11.63 2.01
C PRO A 3 30.64 -10.46 1.51
N GLY A 4 29.68 -10.75 0.61
CA GLY A 4 28.68 -9.78 0.20
C GLY A 4 27.67 -9.61 1.33
N TYR A 5 27.48 -8.37 1.79
CA TYR A 5 26.40 -8.03 2.73
C TYR A 5 25.18 -7.55 1.94
N LEU A 6 23.99 -7.93 2.41
CA LEU A 6 22.73 -7.38 1.94
C LEU A 6 22.28 -6.29 2.90
N ILE A 7 21.92 -5.12 2.36
CA ILE A 7 21.35 -4.01 3.12
C ILE A 7 19.87 -3.93 2.78
N ASP A 8 19.02 -4.06 3.78
CA ASP A 8 17.57 -3.88 3.62
C ASP A 8 17.20 -2.40 3.78
N SER A 9 16.98 -1.74 2.65
CA SER A 9 16.53 -0.34 2.60
C SER A 9 15.00 -0.18 2.62
N ILE A 10 14.25 -1.27 2.52
CA ILE A 10 12.78 -1.21 2.34
C ILE A 10 12.02 -1.38 3.65
N ILE A 11 12.61 -1.99 4.69
CA ILE A 11 11.98 -2.18 6.01
C ILE A 11 11.35 -0.89 6.58
N GLY A 12 11.97 0.27 6.36
CA GLY A 12 11.46 1.57 6.84
C GLY A 12 10.17 2.06 6.17
N THR A 13 9.72 1.39 5.11
CA THR A 13 8.50 1.77 4.37
C THR A 13 7.25 0.98 4.79
N PHE A 14 7.41 -0.02 5.67
CA PHE A 14 6.35 -0.93 6.08
C PHE A 14 5.85 -0.65 7.50
N GLN A 15 4.60 -1.05 7.76
CA GLN A 15 4.07 -1.13 9.11
C GLN A 15 4.83 -2.22 9.87
N ALA A 16 5.56 -1.85 10.93
CA ALA A 16 6.34 -2.80 11.70
C ALA A 16 5.44 -3.87 12.33
N PRO A 17 5.93 -5.14 12.43
CA PRO A 17 5.23 -6.18 13.15
C PRO A 17 5.00 -5.78 14.62
N VAL A 18 3.96 -6.34 15.22
CA VAL A 18 3.58 -6.06 16.61
C VAL A 18 4.58 -6.75 17.55
N CYS A 19 5.76 -6.17 17.71
CA CYS A 19 6.75 -6.57 18.71
C CYS A 19 7.08 -5.34 19.57
N PRO A 20 6.54 -5.23 20.79
CA PRO A 20 6.93 -4.16 21.71
C PRO A 20 8.41 -4.32 22.07
N GLY A 21 9.13 -3.22 22.30
CA GLY A 21 10.61 -3.18 22.22
C GLY A 21 11.43 -4.22 23.00
N GLN A 22 10.87 -4.86 24.04
CA GLN A 22 11.56 -5.93 24.79
C GLN A 22 10.97 -7.33 24.59
N ILE A 23 9.92 -7.47 23.79
CA ILE A 23 9.15 -8.72 23.62
C ILE A 23 9.08 -9.07 22.14
N CYS A 24 9.60 -10.26 21.79
CA CYS A 24 9.44 -10.82 20.46
C CYS A 24 8.15 -11.64 20.38
N LEU A 25 7.23 -11.25 19.49
CA LEU A 25 5.98 -11.99 19.21
C LEU A 25 6.02 -12.72 17.86
N GLY A 26 7.22 -13.01 17.34
CA GLY A 26 7.39 -13.58 15.99
C GLY A 26 6.81 -14.98 15.79
N SER A 27 6.56 -15.74 16.86
CA SER A 27 5.94 -17.07 16.80
C SER A 27 4.41 -17.05 16.97
N VAL A 28 3.81 -15.88 17.20
CA VAL A 28 2.36 -15.74 17.39
C VAL A 28 1.66 -15.77 16.03
N MET A 29 0.78 -16.75 15.82
CA MET A 29 0.10 -16.98 14.54
C MET A 29 -1.07 -16.02 14.27
N ALA A 30 -1.71 -15.49 15.31
CA ALA A 30 -2.86 -14.59 15.18
C ALA A 30 -2.40 -13.13 15.29
N ILE A 31 -2.43 -12.40 14.17
CA ILE A 31 -2.10 -10.97 14.15
C ILE A 31 -3.36 -10.18 14.55
N PRO A 32 -3.35 -9.47 15.70
CA PRO A 32 -4.47 -8.64 16.11
C PRO A 32 -4.71 -7.51 15.09
N GLY A 33 -5.97 -7.22 14.79
CA GLY A 33 -6.37 -6.12 13.90
C GLY A 33 -6.56 -6.48 12.41
N ARG A 34 -6.39 -7.74 12.00
CA ARG A 34 -6.81 -8.18 10.65
C ARG A 34 -8.31 -8.47 10.62
N GLY A 35 -9.04 -7.87 9.67
CA GLY A 35 -10.43 -8.23 9.36
C GLY A 35 -11.53 -7.42 10.05
N THR A 36 -11.24 -6.21 10.54
CA THR A 36 -12.30 -5.34 11.06
C THR A 36 -13.27 -4.97 9.93
N SER A 37 -14.56 -5.25 10.13
CA SER A 37 -15.63 -4.99 9.14
C SER A 37 -16.05 -3.52 9.07
N GLU A 38 -15.44 -2.65 9.87
CA GLU A 38 -15.77 -1.24 9.93
C GLU A 38 -15.36 -0.52 8.64
N PRO A 39 -16.24 0.34 8.08
CA PRO A 39 -15.90 1.20 6.96
C PRO A 39 -14.69 2.09 7.30
N ARG A 40 -13.71 2.13 6.40
CA ARG A 40 -12.54 2.99 6.58
C ARG A 40 -12.93 4.47 6.46
N PRO A 41 -12.37 5.36 7.30
CA PRO A 41 -12.58 6.80 7.16
C PRO A 41 -12.12 7.32 5.80
N LEU A 42 -12.82 8.32 5.27
CA LEU A 42 -12.58 8.87 3.92
C LEU A 42 -11.13 9.33 3.71
N GLU A 43 -10.58 10.03 4.70
CA GLU A 43 -9.19 10.51 4.68
C GLU A 43 -8.19 9.36 4.57
N GLN A 44 -8.43 8.25 5.27
CA GLN A 44 -7.58 7.06 5.17
C GLN A 44 -7.69 6.41 3.79
N VAL A 45 -8.90 6.36 3.21
CA VAL A 45 -9.12 5.84 1.86
C VAL A 45 -8.35 6.66 0.83
N LEU A 46 -8.44 8.01 0.90
CA LEU A 46 -7.70 8.90 0.00
C LEU A 46 -6.19 8.75 0.15
N GLY A 47 -5.67 8.71 1.38
CA GLY A 47 -4.25 8.52 1.63
C GLY A 47 -3.72 7.19 1.12
N GLN A 48 -4.50 6.10 1.27
CA GLN A 48 -4.13 4.78 0.74
C GLN A 48 -4.24 4.73 -0.79
N ALA A 49 -5.26 5.35 -1.37
CA ALA A 49 -5.44 5.43 -2.82
C ALA A 49 -4.27 6.18 -3.48
N ARG A 50 -3.87 7.32 -2.91
CA ARG A 50 -2.72 8.10 -3.39
C ARG A 50 -1.45 7.24 -3.48
N LYS A 51 -1.10 6.54 -2.39
CA LYS A 51 0.09 5.68 -2.35
C LYS A 51 0.04 4.58 -3.42
N LEU A 52 -1.10 3.94 -3.62
CA LEU A 52 -1.25 2.88 -4.63
C LEU A 52 -1.04 3.44 -6.04
N ILE A 53 -1.65 4.57 -6.35
CA ILE A 53 -1.58 5.18 -7.69
C ILE A 53 -0.17 5.73 -7.94
N GLU A 54 0.45 6.38 -6.96
CA GLU A 54 1.86 6.82 -7.04
C GLU A 54 2.80 5.63 -7.31
N GLN A 55 2.64 4.52 -6.57
CA GLN A 55 3.44 3.31 -6.79
C GLN A 55 3.22 2.71 -8.17
N TYR A 56 1.99 2.67 -8.66
CA TYR A 56 1.66 2.14 -9.98
C TYR A 56 2.30 2.99 -11.10
N TYR A 57 2.10 4.30 -11.08
CA TYR A 57 2.64 5.19 -12.12
C TYR A 57 4.17 5.30 -12.07
N ALA A 58 4.78 5.19 -10.89
CA ALA A 58 6.23 5.07 -10.76
C ALA A 58 6.82 3.88 -11.54
N THR A 59 6.03 2.80 -11.74
CA THR A 59 6.47 1.65 -12.54
C THR A 59 6.35 1.85 -14.06
N LEU A 60 5.48 2.76 -14.50
CA LEU A 60 5.11 2.89 -15.92
C LEU A 60 6.06 3.76 -16.75
N LYS A 61 7.08 4.38 -16.15
CA LYS A 61 7.93 5.41 -16.80
C LYS A 61 7.11 6.55 -17.46
N GLN A 62 5.84 6.70 -17.09
CA GLN A 62 4.98 7.78 -17.56
C GLN A 62 5.22 9.04 -16.72
N GLY A 63 4.98 10.22 -17.30
CA GLY A 63 5.16 11.50 -16.61
C GLY A 63 4.17 11.71 -15.46
N SER A 64 4.49 12.66 -14.59
CA SER A 64 3.68 13.09 -13.44
C SER A 64 2.24 13.47 -13.83
N ASP A 65 2.05 14.01 -15.03
CA ASP A 65 0.76 14.55 -15.47
C ASP A 65 -0.33 13.45 -15.54
N SER A 66 0.06 12.22 -15.88
CA SER A 66 -0.88 11.08 -15.93
C SER A 66 -1.32 10.60 -14.53
N PHE A 67 -0.49 10.83 -13.52
CA PHE A 67 -0.83 10.55 -12.12
C PHE A 67 -1.84 11.58 -11.59
N ASP A 68 -1.60 12.87 -11.81
CA ASP A 68 -2.42 13.95 -11.26
C ASP A 68 -3.87 13.89 -11.79
N ASP A 69 -4.04 13.60 -13.08
CA ASP A 69 -5.36 13.46 -13.69
C ASP A 69 -6.13 12.27 -13.12
N ARG A 70 -5.46 11.11 -12.97
CA ARG A 70 -6.07 9.92 -12.37
C ARG A 70 -6.41 10.16 -10.90
N PHE A 71 -5.54 10.84 -10.15
CA PHE A 71 -5.75 11.09 -8.73
C PHE A 71 -6.94 12.02 -8.48
N LYS A 72 -7.10 13.09 -9.28
CA LYS A 72 -8.29 13.97 -9.22
C LYS A 72 -9.60 13.21 -9.45
N GLN A 73 -9.60 12.25 -10.38
CA GLN A 73 -10.76 11.39 -10.61
C GLN A 73 -11.10 10.57 -9.36
N VAL A 74 -10.08 9.98 -8.72
CA VAL A 74 -10.27 9.21 -7.49
C VAL A 74 -10.77 10.09 -6.35
N GLU A 75 -10.28 11.32 -6.19
CA GLU A 75 -10.80 12.27 -5.19
C GLU A 75 -12.29 12.57 -5.39
N LEU A 76 -12.72 12.73 -6.65
CA LEU A 76 -14.12 12.95 -6.99
C LEU A 76 -14.99 11.70 -6.70
N GLU A 77 -14.52 10.51 -7.07
CA GLU A 77 -15.22 9.24 -6.81
C GLU A 77 -15.40 9.02 -5.30
N VAL A 78 -14.34 9.23 -4.53
CA VAL A 78 -14.33 9.04 -3.08
C VAL A 78 -15.23 10.07 -2.40
N SER A 79 -15.18 11.35 -2.78
CA SER A 79 -16.06 12.37 -2.20
C SER A 79 -17.54 12.13 -2.51
N THR A 80 -17.86 11.55 -3.66
CA THR A 80 -19.26 11.33 -4.07
C THR A 80 -19.84 10.01 -3.56
N THR A 81 -19.06 8.93 -3.57
CA THR A 81 -19.55 7.57 -3.29
C THR A 81 -19.03 6.98 -1.98
N GLY A 82 -18.04 7.64 -1.35
CA GLY A 82 -17.33 7.12 -0.19
C GLY A 82 -16.24 6.09 -0.54
N THR A 83 -16.08 5.73 -1.81
CA THR A 83 -15.09 4.75 -2.28
C THR A 83 -14.66 5.05 -3.73
N TYR A 84 -13.81 4.21 -4.32
CA TYR A 84 -13.39 4.35 -5.72
C TYR A 84 -13.19 2.98 -6.35
N ILE A 85 -13.22 2.93 -7.68
CA ILE A 85 -13.02 1.69 -8.42
C ILE A 85 -11.65 1.69 -9.11
N LEU A 86 -10.90 0.62 -8.88
CA LEU A 86 -9.63 0.37 -9.54
C LEU A 86 -9.86 -0.02 -11.00
N THR A 87 -8.99 0.46 -11.88
CA THR A 87 -8.89 -0.05 -13.24
C THR A 87 -8.32 -1.47 -13.24
N LYS A 88 -8.52 -2.20 -14.35
CA LYS A 88 -8.02 -3.58 -14.49
C LYS A 88 -6.50 -3.68 -14.29
N SER A 89 -5.74 -2.70 -14.79
CA SER A 89 -4.28 -2.67 -14.67
C SER A 89 -3.82 -2.35 -13.25
N GLU A 90 -4.45 -1.39 -12.58
CA GLU A 90 -4.20 -1.08 -11.16
C GLU A 90 -4.50 -2.29 -10.27
N LEU A 91 -5.61 -3.00 -10.53
CA LEU A 91 -5.97 -4.21 -9.80
C LEU A 91 -4.94 -5.34 -9.98
N LEU A 92 -4.50 -5.58 -11.23
CA LEU A 92 -3.46 -6.57 -11.52
C LEU A 92 -2.13 -6.22 -10.86
N PHE A 93 -1.75 -4.94 -10.87
CA PHE A 93 -0.56 -4.45 -10.19
C PHE A 93 -0.66 -4.68 -8.69
N GLY A 94 -1.78 -4.28 -8.07
CA GLY A 94 -2.02 -4.46 -6.63
C GLY A 94 -1.97 -5.92 -6.21
N ALA A 95 -2.58 -6.83 -6.99
CA ALA A 95 -2.55 -8.27 -6.70
C ALA A 95 -1.12 -8.85 -6.76
N LYS A 96 -0.33 -8.49 -7.79
CA LYS A 96 1.07 -8.91 -7.90
C LYS A 96 1.92 -8.37 -6.76
N GLN A 97 1.73 -7.10 -6.41
CA GLN A 97 2.48 -6.46 -5.33
C GLN A 97 2.12 -7.05 -3.97
N ALA A 98 0.85 -7.38 -3.72
CA ALA A 98 0.41 -8.05 -2.51
C ALA A 98 1.07 -9.43 -2.34
N TRP A 99 1.17 -10.21 -3.43
CA TRP A 99 1.88 -11.49 -3.40
C TRP A 99 3.37 -11.31 -3.12
N ARG A 100 4.02 -10.35 -3.77
CA ARG A 100 5.44 -10.03 -3.52
C ARG A 100 5.72 -9.60 -2.08
N ASN A 101 4.75 -8.95 -1.41
CA ASN A 101 4.89 -8.37 -0.07
C ASN A 101 4.33 -9.26 1.06
N SER A 102 3.85 -10.47 0.73
CA SER A 102 3.42 -11.46 1.73
C SER A 102 4.63 -12.20 2.29
#